data_AF-A0A1E5GP82-F1
#
_entry.id   AF-A0A1E5GP82-F1
#
_cell.length_a   1.000
_cell.length_b   1.000
_cell.length_c   1.000
_cell.angle_alpha   90.00
_cell.angle_beta   90.00
_cell.angle_gamma   90.00
#
_symmetry.space_group_name_H-M   'P 1'
#
loop_
_entity.id
_entity.type
_entity.pdbx_description
1 polymer ?
#
loop_
_entity_poly.entity_id
_entity_poly.type
_entity_poly.pdbx_seq_one_letter_code
_entity_poly.pdbx_strand_id
1 'polypeptide(L)'
;MLFFAKMYHFMALNVLLGYIPLEISFHFKKVSNKVFLLLGMMWLLFYPNAPYLFTDFFHLERLSIYQGMNQIFGQSLSAWVSFCLLTIGICVYGFLGMATVLTTLNEAFRRNILNKKWQGIFFVLIVNLLSSLAIFVGRFDRLHSVHLFTRPIQTLQTIFLTWSVDKGLFVVMFTVMQLILLATIVGLTGLELIDKDEKLY
;
A
#
# COMPACT_ATOMS: atom_id res chain seq x y z
N MET A 1 -25.32 3.03 -16.91
CA MET A 1 -24.04 2.28 -17.01
C MET A 1 -22.86 3.17 -17.38
N LEU A 2 -22.97 4.11 -18.33
CA LEU A 2 -21.88 5.02 -18.73
C LEU A 2 -21.46 6.08 -17.67
N PHE A 3 -22.34 6.44 -16.74
CA PHE A 3 -22.02 7.41 -15.66
C PHE A 3 -21.13 6.83 -14.54
N PHE A 4 -21.02 5.50 -14.43
CA PHE A 4 -20.12 4.87 -13.46
C PHE A 4 -18.66 5.03 -13.91
N ALA A 5 -18.37 4.84 -15.21
CA ALA A 5 -17.00 4.72 -15.73
C ALA A 5 -16.04 5.89 -15.39
N LYS A 6 -16.53 7.13 -15.30
CA LYS A 6 -15.66 8.28 -14.95
C LYS A 6 -15.26 8.33 -13.47
N MET A 7 -16.14 7.89 -12.56
CA MET A 7 -15.87 7.97 -11.11
C MET A 7 -14.95 6.83 -10.64
N TYR A 8 -14.99 5.67 -11.30
CA TYR A 8 -14.15 4.51 -10.94
C TYR A 8 -12.82 4.42 -11.69
N HIS A 9 -12.59 5.23 -12.72
CA HIS A 9 -11.34 5.11 -13.49
C HIS A 9 -10.09 5.33 -12.62
N PHE A 10 -10.17 6.30 -11.71
CA PHE A 10 -9.11 6.56 -10.73
C PHE A 10 -8.94 5.41 -9.73
N MET A 11 -10.05 4.87 -9.21
CA MET A 11 -10.01 3.75 -8.28
C MET A 11 -9.46 2.48 -8.95
N ALA A 12 -9.92 2.16 -10.15
CA ALA A 12 -9.46 1.00 -10.91
C ALA A 12 -7.96 1.08 -11.19
N LEU A 13 -7.44 2.27 -11.51
CA LEU A 13 -6.02 2.51 -11.68
C LEU A 13 -5.24 2.32 -10.37
N ASN A 14 -5.72 2.84 -9.24
CA ASN A 14 -5.04 2.67 -7.95
C ASN A 14 -5.04 1.20 -7.49
N VAL A 15 -6.16 0.49 -7.70
CA VAL A 15 -6.25 -0.95 -7.42
C VAL A 15 -5.31 -1.75 -8.31
N LEU A 16 -5.24 -1.41 -9.61
CA LEU A 16 -4.30 -2.03 -10.53
C LEU A 16 -2.85 -1.80 -10.11
N LEU A 17 -2.50 -0.57 -9.70
CA LEU A 17 -1.17 -0.24 -9.19
C LEU A 17 -0.85 -0.97 -7.88
N GLY A 18 -1.83 -1.13 -6.99
CA GLY A 18 -1.72 -1.90 -5.75
C GLY A 18 -1.60 -3.42 -5.97
N TYR A 19 -2.07 -3.92 -7.12
CA TYR A 19 -1.96 -5.33 -7.52
C TYR A 19 -0.57 -5.70 -8.06
N ILE A 20 0.15 -4.77 -8.70
CA ILE A 20 1.51 -5.00 -9.22
C ILE A 20 2.48 -5.64 -8.18
N PRO A 21 2.63 -5.11 -6.94
CA PRO A 21 3.54 -5.71 -5.97
C PRO A 21 3.12 -7.14 -5.57
N LEU A 22 1.82 -7.45 -5.61
CA LEU A 22 1.31 -8.81 -5.37
C LEU A 22 1.80 -9.77 -6.45
N GLU A 23 1.65 -9.42 -7.73
CA GLU A 23 2.13 -10.25 -8.84
C GLU A 23 3.64 -10.46 -8.80
N ILE A 24 4.40 -9.38 -8.56
CA ILE A 24 5.86 -9.48 -8.43
C ILE A 24 6.24 -10.48 -7.32
N SER A 25 5.52 -10.48 -6.20
CA SER A 25 5.79 -11.37 -5.08
C SER A 25 5.62 -12.86 -5.41
N PHE A 26 4.71 -13.21 -6.32
CA PHE A 26 4.52 -14.61 -6.75
C PHE A 26 5.71 -15.14 -7.56
N HIS A 27 6.41 -14.27 -8.27
CA HIS A 27 7.56 -14.66 -9.09
C HIS A 27 8.86 -14.82 -8.27
N PHE A 28 8.91 -14.32 -7.04
CA PHE A 28 10.12 -14.35 -6.21
C PHE A 28 10.70 -15.74 -6.01
N LYS A 29 9.89 -16.80 -5.93
CA LYS A 29 10.42 -18.17 -5.69
C LYS A 29 11.09 -18.80 -6.90
N LYS A 30 10.79 -18.34 -8.12
CA LYS A 30 11.17 -18.99 -9.39
C LYS A 30 12.37 -18.34 -10.09
N VAL A 31 12.92 -17.26 -9.52
CA VAL A 31 13.96 -16.44 -10.16
C VAL A 31 15.33 -16.61 -9.51
N SER A 32 16.40 -16.29 -10.25
CA SER A 32 17.77 -16.24 -9.72
C SER A 32 17.96 -15.06 -8.74
N ASN A 33 19.04 -15.06 -7.96
CA ASN A 33 19.29 -14.01 -6.96
C ASN A 33 19.39 -12.60 -7.58
N LYS A 34 20.01 -12.46 -8.75
CA LYS A 34 20.12 -11.17 -9.46
C LYS A 34 18.74 -10.65 -9.90
N VAL A 35 17.91 -11.54 -10.43
CA VAL A 35 16.54 -11.18 -10.87
C VAL A 35 15.65 -10.91 -9.67
N PHE A 36 15.81 -11.62 -8.55
CA PHE A 36 15.13 -11.32 -7.29
C PHE A 36 15.43 -9.90 -6.82
N LEU A 37 16.69 -9.46 -6.84
CA LEU A 37 17.05 -8.09 -6.45
C LEU A 37 16.41 -7.05 -7.38
N LEU A 38 16.41 -7.30 -8.69
CA LEU A 38 15.76 -6.41 -9.67
C LEU A 38 14.24 -6.32 -9.43
N LEU A 39 13.58 -7.46 -9.27
CA LEU A 39 12.16 -7.54 -8.96
C LEU A 39 11.85 -6.93 -7.58
N GLY A 40 12.74 -7.08 -6.60
CA GLY A 40 12.61 -6.46 -5.28
C GLY A 40 12.67 -4.93 -5.34
N MET A 41 13.52 -4.36 -6.19
CA MET A 41 13.55 -2.90 -6.44
C MET A 41 12.27 -2.43 -7.12
N MET A 42 11.78 -3.16 -8.12
CA MET A 42 10.48 -2.86 -8.77
C MET A 42 9.34 -2.99 -7.77
N TRP A 43 9.35 -4.04 -6.94
CA TRP A 43 8.37 -4.24 -5.87
C TRP A 43 8.38 -3.04 -4.91
N LEU A 44 9.55 -2.57 -4.47
CA LEU A 44 9.64 -1.42 -3.57
C LEU A 44 9.11 -0.12 -4.19
N LEU A 45 9.26 0.04 -5.52
CA LEU A 45 8.72 1.19 -6.24
C LEU A 45 7.18 1.19 -6.28
N PHE A 46 6.57 0.01 -6.43
CA PHE A 46 5.10 -0.13 -6.51
C PHE A 46 4.43 -0.41 -5.17
N TYR A 47 5.18 -0.88 -4.16
CA TYR A 47 4.68 -1.19 -2.82
C TYR A 47 3.88 -0.05 -2.19
N PRO A 48 4.29 1.24 -2.26
CA PRO A 48 3.55 2.34 -1.65
C PRO A 48 2.10 2.43 -2.13
N ASN A 49 1.77 1.91 -3.33
CA ASN A 49 0.41 1.91 -3.85
C ASN A 49 -0.54 1.01 -3.04
N ALA A 50 -0.05 -0.02 -2.34
CA ALA A 50 -0.88 -0.86 -1.50
C ALA A 50 -1.42 -0.11 -0.27
N PRO A 51 -0.59 0.45 0.63
CA PRO A 51 -1.10 1.27 1.73
C PRO A 51 -1.70 2.60 1.25
N TYR A 52 -1.33 3.10 0.06
CA TYR A 52 -1.99 4.27 -0.55
C TYR A 52 -3.48 4.07 -0.77
N LEU A 53 -3.95 2.85 -1.07
CA LEU A 53 -5.38 2.58 -1.28
C LEU A 53 -6.24 3.00 -0.08
N PHE A 54 -5.73 2.92 1.15
CA PHE A 54 -6.46 3.39 2.33
C PHE A 54 -6.74 4.90 2.32
N THR A 55 -5.92 5.68 1.61
CA THR A 55 -6.18 7.11 1.41
C THR A 55 -7.31 7.36 0.39
N ASP A 56 -7.70 6.37 -0.43
CA ASP A 56 -8.84 6.53 -1.33
C ASP A 56 -10.17 6.61 -0.59
N PHE A 57 -10.23 6.23 0.70
CA PHE A 57 -11.43 6.42 1.52
C PHE A 57 -11.87 7.88 1.62
N PHE A 58 -10.98 8.86 1.43
CA PHE A 58 -11.39 10.27 1.35
C PHE A 58 -12.33 10.58 0.17
N HIS A 59 -12.34 9.74 -0.87
CA HIS A 59 -13.28 9.90 -1.98
C HIS A 59 -14.71 9.48 -1.63
N LEU A 60 -14.92 8.83 -0.48
CA LEU A 60 -16.25 8.53 0.04
C LEU A 60 -17.07 9.80 0.28
N GLU A 61 -16.43 10.92 0.62
CA GLU A 61 -17.10 12.23 0.75
C GLU A 61 -17.78 12.66 -0.56
N ARG A 62 -17.24 12.25 -1.71
CA ARG A 62 -17.79 12.60 -3.03
C ARG A 62 -18.95 11.69 -3.46
N LEU A 63 -19.22 10.61 -2.74
CA LEU A 63 -20.37 9.77 -3.03
C LEU A 63 -21.65 10.51 -2.59
N SER A 64 -22.69 10.44 -3.43
CA SER A 64 -24.02 11.01 -3.16
C SER A 64 -24.74 10.38 -1.95
N ILE A 65 -24.07 9.48 -1.23
CA ILE A 65 -24.47 8.94 0.06
C ILE A 65 -24.52 10.09 1.08
N TYR A 66 -23.54 10.99 1.06
CA TYR A 66 -23.47 12.11 1.98
C TYR A 66 -24.17 13.33 1.37
N GLN A 67 -25.37 13.66 1.84
CA GLN A 67 -26.18 14.79 1.31
C GLN A 67 -26.12 16.04 2.19
N GLY A 68 -25.21 16.09 3.16
CA GLY A 68 -25.03 17.23 4.05
C GLY A 68 -26.03 17.30 5.21
N MET A 69 -26.27 18.51 5.70
CA MET A 69 -26.81 18.78 7.05
C MET A 69 -28.27 18.31 7.30
N ASN A 70 -29.05 18.03 6.24
CA ASN A 70 -30.49 17.70 6.36
C ASN A 70 -30.83 16.21 6.15
N GLN A 71 -29.95 15.43 5.49
CA GLN A 71 -30.04 13.97 5.40
C GLN A 71 -28.62 13.39 5.41
N ILE A 72 -28.26 12.74 6.52
CA ILE A 72 -26.89 12.25 6.75
C ILE A 72 -26.52 11.14 5.74
N PHE A 73 -27.49 10.28 5.37
CA PHE A 73 -27.30 9.19 4.42
C PHE A 73 -28.47 9.07 3.45
N GLY A 74 -28.20 9.23 2.15
CA GLY A 74 -29.16 8.95 1.09
C GLY A 74 -29.42 7.44 0.94
N GLN A 75 -30.68 7.03 0.79
CA GLN A 75 -31.06 5.61 0.56
C GLN A 75 -30.83 5.14 -0.89
N SER A 76 -30.00 5.83 -1.68
CA SER A 76 -29.75 5.47 -3.07
C SER A 76 -28.95 4.18 -3.16
N LEU A 77 -29.58 3.08 -3.58
CA LEU A 77 -28.94 1.77 -3.75
C LEU A 77 -27.66 1.84 -4.59
N SER A 78 -27.67 2.63 -5.67
CA SER A 78 -26.50 2.85 -6.53
C SER A 78 -25.27 3.36 -5.78
N ALA A 79 -25.46 4.25 -4.80
CA ALA A 79 -24.36 4.82 -4.04
C ALA A 79 -23.82 3.82 -3.01
N TRP A 80 -24.69 3.03 -2.38
CA TRP A 80 -24.29 1.92 -1.50
C TRP A 80 -23.50 0.83 -2.23
N VAL A 81 -23.90 0.46 -3.45
CA VAL A 81 -23.11 -0.44 -4.30
C VAL A 81 -21.72 0.15 -4.58
N SER A 82 -21.65 1.45 -4.83
CA SER A 82 -20.40 2.16 -5.08
C SER A 82 -19.46 2.11 -3.87
N PHE A 83 -20.01 2.34 -2.68
CA PHE A 83 -19.30 2.22 -1.41
C PHE A 83 -18.75 0.80 -1.17
N CYS A 84 -19.58 -0.23 -1.39
CA CYS A 84 -19.16 -1.62 -1.21
C CYS A 84 -18.02 -1.98 -2.17
N LEU A 85 -18.14 -1.64 -3.45
CA LEU A 85 -17.09 -1.88 -4.44
C LEU A 85 -15.78 -1.18 -4.07
N LEU A 86 -15.85 0.10 -3.67
CA LEU A 86 -14.69 0.87 -3.22
C LEU A 86 -14.01 0.20 -2.02
N THR A 87 -14.79 -0.09 -0.99
CA THR A 87 -14.30 -0.64 0.27
C THR A 87 -13.68 -2.01 0.09
N ILE A 88 -14.32 -2.89 -0.70
CA ILE A 88 -13.77 -4.21 -1.01
C ILE A 88 -12.44 -4.08 -1.76
N GLY A 89 -12.37 -3.22 -2.79
CA GLY A 89 -11.14 -2.98 -3.54
C GLY A 89 -10.00 -2.47 -2.64
N ILE A 90 -10.28 -1.47 -1.79
CA ILE A 90 -9.28 -0.92 -0.87
C ILE A 90 -8.83 -1.98 0.14
N CYS A 91 -9.75 -2.66 0.82
CA CYS A 91 -9.40 -3.62 1.85
C CYS A 91 -8.65 -4.83 1.25
N VAL A 92 -9.20 -5.47 0.22
CA VAL A 92 -8.60 -6.69 -0.35
C VAL A 92 -7.21 -6.41 -0.90
N TYR A 93 -7.06 -5.43 -1.80
CA TYR A 93 -5.76 -5.16 -2.42
C TYR A 93 -4.81 -4.41 -1.49
N GLY A 94 -5.32 -3.59 -0.56
CA GLY A 94 -4.53 -2.95 0.47
C GLY A 94 -3.89 -3.97 1.42
N PHE A 95 -4.69 -4.89 1.99
CA PHE A 95 -4.17 -5.92 2.88
C PHE A 95 -3.28 -6.94 2.16
N LEU A 96 -3.70 -7.45 0.99
CA LEU A 96 -2.88 -8.40 0.23
C LEU A 96 -1.57 -7.77 -0.22
N GLY A 97 -1.60 -6.52 -0.72
CA GLY A 97 -0.42 -5.77 -1.10
C GLY A 97 0.51 -5.52 0.08
N MET A 98 -0.02 -5.17 1.27
CA MET A 98 0.78 -5.02 2.48
C MET A 98 1.40 -6.35 2.95
N ALA A 99 0.68 -7.47 2.83
CA ALA A 99 1.20 -8.80 3.16
C ALA A 99 2.42 -9.21 2.32
N THR A 100 2.59 -8.62 1.13
CA THR A 100 3.78 -8.89 0.29
C THR A 100 5.10 -8.50 0.97
N VAL A 101 5.10 -7.59 1.96
CA VAL A 101 6.31 -7.29 2.77
C VAL A 101 6.84 -8.54 3.44
N LEU A 102 5.96 -9.36 4.00
CA LEU A 102 6.32 -10.60 4.68
C LEU A 102 6.87 -11.62 3.69
N THR A 103 6.27 -11.71 2.49
CA THR A 103 6.77 -12.61 1.43
C THR A 103 8.16 -12.21 0.95
N THR A 104 8.40 -10.90 0.77
CA THR A 104 9.69 -10.34 0.36
C THR A 104 10.74 -10.59 1.43
N LEU A 105 10.38 -10.37 2.69
CA LEU A 105 11.24 -10.57 3.85
C LEU A 105 11.63 -12.05 3.99
N ASN A 106 10.67 -12.97 3.89
CA ASN A 106 10.91 -14.41 3.98
C ASN A 106 11.82 -14.90 2.87
N GLU A 107 11.63 -14.41 1.64
CA GLU A 107 12.50 -14.80 0.52
C GLU A 107 13.91 -14.21 0.67
N ALA A 108 14.04 -12.99 1.21
CA ALA A 108 15.33 -12.38 1.50
C ALA A 108 16.12 -13.16 2.56
N PHE A 109 15.44 -13.68 3.60
CA PHE A 109 16.05 -14.61 4.56
C PHE A 109 16.42 -15.94 3.91
N ARG A 110 15.52 -16.54 3.10
CA ARG A 110 15.77 -17.82 2.41
C ARG A 110 17.01 -17.78 1.50
N ARG A 111 17.27 -16.62 0.89
CA ARG A 111 18.40 -16.39 -0.02
C ARG A 111 19.68 -15.93 0.68
N ASN A 112 19.71 -15.90 2.02
CA ASN A 112 20.82 -15.39 2.83
C ASN A 112 21.22 -13.93 2.50
N ILE A 113 20.26 -13.12 2.03
CA ILE A 113 20.46 -11.67 1.81
C ILE A 113 20.35 -10.95 3.16
N LEU A 114 19.36 -11.36 3.96
CA LEU A 114 19.21 -10.97 5.36
C LEU A 114 19.49 -12.20 6.22
N ASN A 115 20.29 -12.05 7.27
CA ASN A 115 20.73 -13.17 8.10
C ASN A 115 20.27 -13.04 9.56
N LYS A 116 20.02 -11.80 10.04
CA LYS A 116 19.67 -11.52 11.44
C LYS A 116 18.25 -10.98 11.54
N LYS A 117 17.51 -11.37 12.59
CA LYS A 117 16.14 -10.88 12.86
C LYS A 117 16.03 -9.35 12.91
N TRP A 118 17.01 -8.67 13.53
CA TRP A 118 17.08 -7.21 13.58
C TRP A 118 17.16 -6.56 12.19
N GLN A 119 17.80 -7.20 11.21
CA GLN A 119 17.83 -6.70 9.82
C GLN A 119 16.45 -6.76 9.18
N GLY A 120 15.64 -7.78 9.53
CA GLY A 120 14.26 -7.87 9.07
C GLY A 120 13.36 -6.80 9.67
N ILE A 121 13.49 -6.53 10.97
CA ILE A 121 12.77 -5.43 11.64
C ILE A 121 13.14 -4.09 10.98
N PHE A 122 14.43 -3.85 10.77
CA PHE A 122 14.92 -2.64 10.12
C PHE A 122 14.41 -2.50 8.68
N PHE A 123 14.38 -3.60 7.92
CA PHE A 123 13.81 -3.63 6.57
C PHE A 123 12.34 -3.22 6.57
N VAL A 124 11.52 -3.81 7.45
CA VAL A 124 10.10 -3.46 7.56
C VAL A 124 9.93 -1.98 7.92
N LEU A 125 10.69 -1.46 8.89
CA LEU A 125 10.61 -0.05 9.27
C LEU A 125 10.97 0.89 8.11
N ILE A 126 12.08 0.62 7.39
CA ILE A 126 12.49 1.43 6.24
C ILE A 126 11.44 1.39 5.14
N VAL A 127 10.93 0.21 4.80
CA VAL A 127 9.94 0.06 3.72
C VAL A 127 8.67 0.85 4.03
N ASN A 128 8.16 0.79 5.27
CA ASN A 128 6.97 1.53 5.68
C ASN A 128 7.21 3.05 5.73
N LEU A 129 8.41 3.48 6.15
CA LEU A 129 8.77 4.89 6.17
C LEU A 129 8.91 5.46 4.74
N LEU A 130 9.62 4.75 3.87
CA LEU A 130 9.75 5.11 2.45
C LEU A 130 8.39 5.11 1.75
N SER A 131 7.54 4.12 2.06
CA SER A 131 6.16 4.04 1.57
C SER A 131 5.35 5.26 1.98
N SER A 132 5.38 5.63 3.26
CA SER A 132 4.67 6.82 3.77
C SER A 132 5.16 8.11 3.13
N LEU A 133 6.47 8.23 2.89
CA LEU A 133 7.07 9.36 2.19
C LEU A 133 6.61 9.42 0.71
N ALA A 134 6.64 8.29 0.00
CA ALA A 134 6.18 8.20 -1.38
C ALA A 134 4.69 8.57 -1.51
N ILE A 135 3.87 8.17 -0.54
CA ILE A 135 2.44 8.52 -0.48
C ILE A 135 2.24 10.02 -0.29
N PHE A 136 2.99 10.64 0.63
CA PHE A 136 2.92 12.09 0.83
C PHE A 136 3.24 12.83 -0.47
N VAL A 137 4.35 12.48 -1.10
CA VAL A 137 4.83 13.11 -2.33
C VAL A 137 3.83 12.89 -3.48
N GLY A 138 3.26 11.70 -3.59
CA GLY A 138 2.24 11.40 -4.60
C GLY A 138 0.94 12.18 -4.40
N ARG A 139 0.51 12.39 -3.15
CA ARG A 139 -0.76 13.07 -2.82
C ARG A 139 -0.66 14.60 -2.80
N PHE A 140 0.35 15.15 -2.15
CA PHE A 140 0.43 16.58 -1.86
C PHE A 140 1.29 17.31 -2.88
N ASP A 141 2.46 16.77 -3.21
CA ASP A 141 3.38 17.40 -4.17
C ASP A 141 2.99 17.12 -5.63
N ARG A 142 2.03 16.20 -5.86
CA ARG A 142 1.51 15.77 -7.18
C ARG A 142 2.63 15.53 -8.19
N LEU A 143 3.74 14.94 -7.76
CA LEU A 143 4.84 14.63 -8.66
C LEU A 143 4.40 13.55 -9.63
N HIS A 144 4.09 13.96 -10.86
CA HIS A 144 3.90 13.03 -11.97
C HIS A 144 5.23 12.34 -12.31
N SER A 145 5.14 11.08 -12.74
CA SER A 145 6.29 10.26 -13.15
C SER A 145 7.16 10.95 -14.22
N VAL A 146 6.58 11.85 -15.01
CA VAL A 146 7.28 12.68 -16.01
C VAL A 146 8.32 13.61 -15.37
N HIS A 147 8.07 14.12 -14.16
CA HIS A 147 9.01 14.99 -13.45
C HIS A 147 10.25 14.23 -12.96
N LEU A 148 10.12 12.93 -12.70
CA LEU A 148 11.27 12.08 -12.35
C LEU A 148 12.26 11.95 -13.52
N PHE A 149 11.76 11.93 -14.76
CA PHE A 149 12.60 11.85 -15.97
C PHE A 149 13.06 13.22 -16.48
N THR A 150 12.23 14.25 -16.35
CA THR A 150 12.55 15.59 -16.85
C THR A 150 13.40 16.41 -15.88
N ARG A 151 13.22 16.23 -14.56
CA ARG A 151 13.98 16.95 -13.50
C ARG A 151 14.25 16.04 -12.29
N PRO A 152 15.11 15.01 -12.43
CA PRO A 152 15.38 14.03 -11.38
C PRO A 152 15.96 14.65 -10.11
N ILE A 153 16.90 15.61 -10.24
CA ILE A 153 17.56 16.25 -9.09
C ILE A 153 16.57 17.07 -8.26
N GLN A 154 15.71 17.86 -8.91
CA GLN A 154 14.70 18.66 -8.22
C GLN A 154 13.65 17.77 -7.55
N THR A 155 13.24 16.68 -8.23
CA THR A 155 12.33 15.68 -7.67
C THR A 155 12.92 15.03 -6.42
N LEU A 156 14.19 14.60 -6.46
CA LEU A 156 14.87 14.03 -5.29
C LEU A 156 15.06 15.05 -4.16
N GLN A 157 15.32 16.33 -4.49
CA GLN A 157 15.38 17.41 -3.50
C GLN A 157 14.03 17.63 -2.82
N THR A 158 12.92 17.62 -3.56
CA THR A 158 11.59 17.76 -2.95
C THR A 158 11.24 16.55 -2.06
N ILE A 159 11.64 15.35 -2.49
CA ILE A 159 11.40 14.10 -1.75
C ILE A 159 12.19 14.09 -0.44
N PHE A 160 13.50 14.37 -0.47
CA PHE A 160 14.40 14.12 0.66
C PHE A 160 14.90 15.37 1.39
N LEU A 161 14.89 16.55 0.76
CA LEU A 161 15.53 17.77 1.29
C LEU A 161 14.53 18.85 1.70
N THR A 162 13.36 18.95 1.05
CA THR A 162 12.30 19.87 1.52
C THR A 162 11.44 19.18 2.58
N TRP A 163 11.68 19.52 3.84
CA TRP A 163 10.91 19.06 4.98
C TRP A 163 10.07 20.21 5.55
N SER A 164 8.77 19.97 5.67
CA SER A 164 7.87 20.77 6.51
C SER A 164 7.47 19.94 7.74
N VAL A 165 7.00 20.63 8.78
CA VAL A 165 6.45 19.97 9.98
C VAL A 165 5.29 19.06 9.60
N ASP A 166 4.41 19.52 8.70
CA ASP A 166 3.25 18.75 8.22
C ASP A 166 3.67 17.47 7.49
N LYS A 167 4.72 17.54 6.65
CA LYS A 167 5.28 16.37 5.98
C LYS A 167 5.85 15.37 6.97
N GLY A 168 6.60 15.84 7.97
CA GLY A 168 7.14 15.00 9.03
C GLY A 168 6.04 14.29 9.82
N LEU A 169 5.04 15.03 10.28
CA LEU A 169 3.90 14.49 11.03
C LEU A 169 3.10 13.48 10.20
N PHE A 170 2.81 13.79 8.93
CA PHE A 170 2.12 12.85 8.04
C PHE A 170 2.89 11.55 7.87
N VAL A 171 4.19 11.62 7.58
CA VAL A 171 5.03 10.43 7.39
C VAL A 171 5.03 9.56 8.65
N VAL A 172 5.16 10.16 9.83
CA VAL A 172 5.13 9.42 11.10
C VAL A 172 3.76 8.79 11.34
N MET A 173 2.67 9.55 11.25
CA MET A 173 1.31 9.05 11.45
C MET A 173 0.98 7.90 10.49
N PHE A 174 1.34 8.07 9.21
CA PHE A 174 1.04 7.08 8.19
C PHE A 174 1.93 5.83 8.32
N THR A 175 3.19 5.99 8.76
CA THR A 175 4.08 4.87 9.07
C THR A 175 3.53 4.06 10.24
N VAL A 176 3.10 4.73 11.33
CA VAL A 176 2.48 4.07 12.49
C VAL A 176 1.22 3.33 12.08
N MET A 177 0.36 3.94 11.26
CA MET A 177 -0.83 3.29 10.71
C MET A 177 -0.46 2.02 9.95
N GLN A 178 0.52 2.09 9.04
CA GLN A 178 0.95 0.91 8.26
C GLN A 178 1.52 -0.20 9.17
N LEU A 179 2.29 0.15 10.20
CA LEU A 179 2.84 -0.82 11.15
C LEU A 179 1.74 -1.52 11.95
N ILE A 180 0.71 -0.79 12.39
CA ILE A 180 -0.46 -1.38 13.06
C ILE A 180 -1.16 -2.37 12.13
N LEU A 181 -1.42 -1.96 10.88
CA LEU A 181 -2.06 -2.85 9.89
C LEU A 181 -1.19 -4.10 9.60
N LEU A 182 0.12 -3.95 9.47
CA LEU A 182 1.02 -5.10 9.33
C LEU A 182 1.03 -6.00 10.55
N ALA A 183 0.96 -5.45 11.77
CA ALA A 183 0.88 -6.23 12.98
C ALA A 183 -0.40 -7.07 13.02
N THR A 184 -1.53 -6.55 12.53
CA THR A 184 -2.77 -7.34 12.39
C THR A 184 -2.60 -8.50 11.41
N ILE A 185 -1.95 -8.28 10.26
CA ILE A 185 -1.66 -9.34 9.27
C ILE A 185 -0.79 -10.44 9.91
N VAL A 186 0.28 -10.05 10.61
CA VAL A 186 1.17 -11.00 11.30
C VAL A 186 0.42 -11.77 12.38
N GLY A 187 -0.43 -11.09 13.16
CA GLY A 187 -1.26 -11.72 14.18
C GLY A 187 -2.21 -12.78 13.60
N LEU A 188 -2.85 -12.49 12.47
CA LEU A 188 -3.72 -13.45 11.77
C LEU A 188 -2.95 -14.69 11.30
N THR A 189 -1.75 -14.51 10.72
CA THR A 189 -0.90 -15.64 10.34
C THR A 189 -0.42 -16.45 11.56
N GLY A 190 -0.21 -15.79 12.70
CA GLY A 190 0.14 -16.45 13.96
C GLY A 190 -0.97 -17.37 14.48
N LEU A 191 -2.24 -16.95 14.37
CA LEU A 191 -3.39 -17.76 14.77
C LEU A 191 -3.53 -19.04 13.93
N GLU A 192 -3.25 -18.97 12.63
CA GLU A 192 -3.27 -20.16 11.75
C GLU A 192 -2.19 -21.20 12.11
N LEU A 193 -1.06 -20.76 12.68
CA LEU A 193 0.00 -21.68 13.12
C LEU A 193 -0.39 -22.41 14.41
N ILE A 194 -1.05 -21.72 15.34
CA ILE A 194 -1.52 -22.31 16.60
C ILE A 194 -2.56 -23.43 16.32
N ASP A 195 -3.51 -23.19 15.42
CA ASP A 195 -4.54 -24.18 15.05
C ASP A 195 -3.95 -25.41 14.31
N LYS A 196 -2.82 -25.25 13.62
CA LYS A 196 -2.11 -26.39 13.01
C LYS A 196 -1.38 -27.23 14.05
N ASP A 197 -0.75 -26.60 15.04
CA ASP A 197 -0.05 -27.30 16.11
C ASP A 197 -1.04 -28.08 17.00
N GLU A 198 -2.25 -27.55 17.25
CA GLU A 198 -3.30 -28.27 18.01
C GLU A 198 -3.84 -29.51 17.28
N LYS A 199 -3.90 -29.51 15.93
CA LYS A 199 -4.38 -30.65 15.13
C LYS A 199 -3.37 -31.79 14.96
N LEU A 200 -2.14 -31.59 15.40
CA LEU A 200 -1.05 -32.58 15.36
C LEU A 200 -0.90 -33.38 16.67
N TYR A 201 -1.71 -33.07 17.69
CA TYR A 201 -1.85 -33.81 18.95
C TYR A 201 -3.20 -34.54 19.00
#